data_AF-A0A820FW55-F1
#
_entry.id   AF-A0A820FW55-F1
#
_cell.length_a   1.000
_cell.length_b   1.000
_cell.length_c   1.000
_cell.angle_alpha   90.00
_cell.angle_beta   90.00
_cell.angle_gamma   90.00
#
_symmetry.space_group_name_H-M   'P 1'
#
loop_
_entity.id
_entity.type
_entity.pdbx_description
1 polymer ?
#
loop_
_entity_poly.entity_id
_entity_poly.type
_entity_poly.pdbx_seq_one_letter_code
_entity_poly.pdbx_strand_id
1 'polypeptide(L)' 'RSYRVRAPKNPRSILKEFGTILPNDMKIQVHDSTADLRYLVIPRRPANTQTWSREQLLPIVTRDAMIGVCDITI' A
#
# COMPACT_ATOMS: atom_id res chain seq x y z
N ARG A 1 10.19 -11.83 -11.87
CA ARG A 1 9.90 -13.09 -11.13
C ARG A 1 10.17 -12.99 -9.61
N SER A 2 10.99 -12.04 -9.13
CA SER A 2 11.39 -11.91 -7.71
C SER A 2 10.25 -11.49 -6.75
N TYR A 3 9.45 -10.47 -7.12
CA TYR A 3 8.40 -9.92 -6.25
C TYR A 3 7.35 -10.96 -5.82
N ARG A 4 6.76 -11.71 -6.76
CA ARG A 4 5.68 -12.68 -6.49
C ARG A 4 6.06 -13.79 -5.51
N VAL A 5 7.33 -14.22 -5.52
CA VAL A 5 7.81 -15.28 -4.62
C VAL A 5 8.19 -14.72 -3.24
N ARG A 6 8.66 -13.46 -3.20
CA ARG A 6 9.19 -12.83 -1.99
C ARG A 6 8.13 -12.12 -1.16
N ALA A 7 7.12 -11.52 -1.79
CA ALA A 7 6.11 -10.72 -1.11
C ALA A 7 5.39 -11.49 0.01
N PRO A 8 4.98 -12.77 -0.16
CA PRO A 8 4.39 -13.52 0.95
C PRO A 8 5.40 -13.94 2.02
N LYS A 9 6.67 -14.14 1.65
CA LYS A 9 7.72 -14.66 2.56
C LYS A 9 8.34 -13.59 3.44
N ASN A 10 8.53 -12.38 2.91
CA ASN A 10 9.14 -11.26 3.63
C ASN A 10 8.54 -9.92 3.16
N PRO A 11 7.28 -9.64 3.54
CA PRO A 11 6.58 -8.45 3.04
C PRO A 11 7.24 -7.15 3.51
N ARG A 12 7.75 -7.09 4.75
CA ARG A 12 8.42 -5.89 5.27
C ARG A 12 9.66 -5.51 4.47
N SER A 13 10.47 -6.50 4.09
CA SER A 13 11.65 -6.25 3.24
C SER A 13 11.25 -5.71 1.87
N ILE A 14 10.16 -6.23 1.29
CA ILE A 14 9.66 -5.78 0.00
C ILE A 14 9.13 -4.35 0.10
N LEU A 15 8.31 -4.03 1.10
CA LEU A 15 7.83 -2.67 1.34
C LEU A 15 8.99 -1.67 1.51
N LYS A 16 10.06 -2.06 2.20
CA LYS A 16 11.26 -1.23 2.36
C LYS A 16 11.96 -0.94 1.04
N GLU A 17 11.97 -1.86 0.07
CA GLU A 17 12.49 -1.62 -1.28
C GLU A 17 11.69 -0.56 -2.04
N PHE A 18 10.39 -0.45 -1.75
CA PHE A 18 9.51 0.61 -2.27
C PHE A 18 9.54 1.90 -1.43
N GLY A 19 10.41 1.98 -0.41
CA GLY A 19 10.53 3.15 0.47
C GLY A 19 9.52 3.19 1.62
N THR A 20 8.71 2.15 1.78
CA THR A 20 7.66 2.08 2.81
C THR A 20 8.15 1.36 4.05
N ILE A 21 8.31 2.11 5.14
CA ILE A 21 8.77 1.58 6.42
C ILE A 21 7.60 1.60 7.41
N LEU A 22 7.03 0.42 7.67
CA LEU A 22 5.93 0.29 8.61
C LEU A 22 6.42 0.01 10.04
N PRO A 23 5.73 0.53 11.07
CA PRO A 23 5.98 0.17 12.47
C PRO A 23 5.98 -1.34 12.71
N ASN A 24 6.78 -1.81 13.68
CA ASN A 24 6.96 -3.25 13.94
C ASN A 24 5.70 -3.92 14.50
N ASP A 25 4.86 -3.16 15.21
CA ASP A 25 3.57 -3.56 15.77
C ASP A 25 2.43 -3.58 14.73
N MET A 26 2.65 -3.00 13.54
CA MET A 26 1.66 -2.98 12.48
C MET A 26 1.48 -4.38 11.85
N LYS A 27 0.25 -4.90 11.85
CA LYS A 27 -0.07 -6.16 11.16
C LYS A 27 0.00 -5.97 9.64
N ILE A 28 0.64 -6.91 8.96
CA ILE A 28 0.70 -6.95 7.50
C ILE A 28 -0.03 -8.21 7.01
N GLN A 29 -0.92 -8.04 6.03
CA GLN A 29 -1.64 -9.13 5.36
C GLN A 29 -1.34 -9.07 3.88
N VAL A 30 -0.83 -10.18 3.34
CA VAL A 30 -0.54 -10.34 1.91
C VAL A 30 -1.64 -11.17 1.30
N HIS A 31 -2.35 -10.61 0.32
CA HIS A 31 -3.34 -11.33 -0.47
C HIS A 31 -2.70 -11.83 -1.76
N ASP A 32 -2.62 -13.15 -1.93
CA ASP A 32 -2.26 -13.76 -3.21
C ASP A 32 -3.53 -13.91 -4.07
N SER A 33 -3.51 -13.38 -5.28
CA SER A 33 -4.67 -13.36 -6.19
C SER A 33 -4.80 -14.68 -6.94
N THR A 34 -4.98 -15.78 -6.21
CA THR A 34 -5.04 -17.15 -6.74
C THR A 34 -6.45 -17.61 -7.15
N ALA A 35 -7.48 -16.83 -6.85
CA ALA A 35 -8.88 -17.07 -7.23
C ALA A 35 -9.40 -15.95 -8.15
N ASP A 36 -10.64 -16.06 -8.61
CA ASP A 36 -11.32 -15.03 -9.45
C ASP A 36 -11.63 -13.72 -8.70
N LEU A 37 -11.17 -13.61 -7.45
CA LEU A 37 -11.25 -12.38 -6.68
C LEU A 37 -10.21 -11.36 -7.16
N ARG A 38 -10.59 -10.08 -7.08
CA ARG A 38 -9.72 -8.94 -7.34
C ARG A 38 -9.72 -8.05 -6.11
N TYR A 39 -8.53 -7.76 -5.61
CA TYR A 39 -8.33 -6.95 -4.41
C TYR A 39 -7.85 -5.56 -4.80
N LEU A 40 -8.30 -4.57 -4.03
CA LEU A 40 -7.82 -3.20 -4.07
C LEU A 40 -7.52 -2.78 -2.63
N VAL A 41 -6.36 -2.17 -2.42
CA VAL A 41 -6.05 -1.54 -1.14
C VAL A 41 -6.68 -0.15 -1.12
N ILE A 42 -7.43 0.14 -0.07
CA ILE A 42 -7.87 1.51 0.22
C ILE A 42 -6.85 2.11 1.19
N PRO A 43 -5.99 3.04 0.72
CA PRO A 43 -4.94 3.59 1.55
C PRO A 43 -5.51 4.47 2.67
N ARG A 44 -4.76 4.58 3.77
CA ARG A 44 -5.13 5.49 4.86
C ARG A 44 -5.07 6.93 4.35
N ARG A 45 -6.05 7.75 4.76
CA ARG A 45 -6.01 9.19 4.50
C ARG A 45 -4.79 9.81 5.19
N PRO A 46 -3.92 10.54 4.48
CA PRO A 46 -2.77 11.19 5.08
C PRO A 46 -3.20 12.29 6.07
N ALA A 47 -2.36 12.55 7.06
CA ALA A 47 -2.57 13.63 8.02
C ALA A 47 -2.71 14.99 7.30
N ASN A 48 -3.32 15.98 7.94
CA ASN A 48 -3.50 17.35 7.40
C ASN A 48 -4.32 17.47 6.10
N THR A 49 -4.94 16.39 5.63
CA THR A 49 -5.84 16.44 4.45
C THR A 49 -7.30 16.44 4.81
N GLN A 50 -7.71 16.55 6.08
CA GLN A 50 -9.10 16.38 6.54
C GLN A 50 -10.09 17.35 5.84
N THR A 51 -9.62 18.55 5.52
CA THR A 51 -10.41 19.60 4.86
C THR A 51 -10.32 19.57 3.34
N TRP A 52 -9.50 18.69 2.77
CA TRP A 52 -9.32 18.62 1.32
C TRP A 52 -10.59 18.10 0.63
N SER A 53 -10.88 18.69 -0.53
CA SER A 53 -11.91 18.21 -1.43
C SER A 53 -11.49 16.92 -2.13
N ARG A 54 -12.43 16.29 -2.83
CA ARG A 54 -12.17 15.10 -3.64
C ARG A 54 -11.11 15.38 -4.70
N GLU A 55 -11.20 16.54 -5.36
CA GLU A 55 -10.31 16.96 -6.45
C GLU A 55 -8.87 17.16 -5.95
N GLN A 56 -8.71 17.55 -4.68
CA GLN A 56 -7.41 17.67 -4.04
C GLN A 56 -6.85 16.31 -3.59
N LEU A 57 -7.71 15.36 -3.21
CA LEU A 57 -7.30 14.01 -2.79
C LEU A 57 -6.98 13.08 -3.97
N LEU A 58 -7.64 13.24 -5.12
CA LEU A 58 -7.43 12.36 -6.27
C LEU A 58 -5.96 12.26 -6.73
N PRO A 59 -5.21 13.37 -6.85
CA PRO A 59 -3.83 13.34 -7.33
C PRO A 59 -2.85 12.59 -6.41
N ILE A 60 -3.15 12.50 -5.11
CA ILE A 60 -2.27 11.84 -4.13
C ILE A 60 -2.54 10.34 -4.00
N VAL A 61 -3.66 9.83 -4.52
CA VAL A 61 -3.96 8.40 -4.54
C VAL A 61 -3.25 7.76 -5.74
N THR A 62 -2.08 7.19 -5.47
CA THR A 62 -1.26 6.54 -6.49
C THR A 62 -1.64 5.08 -6.70
N ARG A 63 -1.24 4.51 -7.85
CA ARG A 63 -1.38 3.07 -8.13
C ARG A 63 -0.70 2.23 -7.04
N ASP A 64 0.50 2.60 -6.63
CA ASP A 64 1.30 1.84 -5.68
C ASP A 64 0.65 1.83 -4.28
N ALA A 65 -0.01 2.93 -3.90
CA ALA A 65 -0.84 2.98 -2.70
C ALA A 65 -2.07 2.06 -2.80
N MET A 66 -2.70 1.97 -3.98
CA MET A 66 -3.82 1.08 -4.22
C MET A 66 -3.45 -0.41 -4.37
N ILE A 67 -2.17 -0.71 -4.65
CA ILE A 67 -1.61 -2.07 -4.57
C ILE A 67 -1.19 -2.41 -3.13
N GLY A 68 -0.89 -1.40 -2.31
CA GLY A 68 -0.46 -1.56 -0.92
C GLY A 68 1.05 -1.67 -0.72
N VAL A 69 1.85 -1.18 -1.68
CA VAL A 69 3.32 -1.17 -1.57
C VAL A 69 3.87 0.18 -1.10
N CYS A 70 3.07 1.25 -1.20
CA CYS A 70 3.41 2.61 -0.78
C CYS A 70 2.34 3.23 0.12
N ASP A 71 2.76 3.99 1.13
CA ASP A 71 1.85 4.89 1.85
C ASP A 71 1.72 6.22 1.11
N ILE A 72 0.56 6.86 1.23
CA ILE A 72 0.37 8.21 0.69
C ILE A 72 1.10 9.19 1.61
N THR A 73 2.10 9.87 1.06
CA THR A 73 2.85 10.93 1.73
C THR A 73 2.66 12.23 0.95
N ILE A 74 2.50 13.34 1.66
CA ILE A 74 2.37 14.71 1.13
C ILE A 74 3.44 15.61 1.73
#